data_AF-A0A952WV87-F1
#
_entry.id   AF-A0A952WV87-F1
#
_cell.length_a   1.000
_cell.length_b   1.000
_cell.length_c   1.000
_cell.angle_alpha   90.00
_cell.angle_beta   90.00
_cell.angle_gamma   90.00
#
_symmetry.space_group_name_H-M   'P 1'
#
loop_
_entity.id
_entity.type
_entity.pdbx_description
1 polymer ?
#
loop_
_entity_poly.entity_id
_entity_poly.type
_entity_poly.pdbx_seq_one_letter_code
_entity_poly.pdbx_strand_id
1 'polypeptide(L)'
;MHTRVFIAACVLAAATAANAQTDVHPGGKRSWSENCGWMNWRDAAAHPLPPGSAGVRLHQAHLSGMIWCENIGWMNIGPAQPSGPGGHANLSGADFGVNIDPATGHLSGYAWSENAGWINFAGGAMATPANPARLDSAAHRLRGFAWGENIGWINLDAAAAGAFVAIGCPADFNLDGEVNVPDIFAFLVAWFAGDHAADFDASGGVAVPDIFAFLVAWFAGCA
;
A
#
# COMPACT_ATOMS: atom_id res chain seq x y z
N MET A 1 9.61 2.17 62.45
CA MET A 1 9.37 2.93 61.22
C MET A 1 10.48 2.62 60.22
N HIS A 2 10.24 1.79 59.22
CA HIS A 2 11.16 1.57 58.10
C HIS A 2 10.37 1.82 56.82
N THR A 3 10.54 3.01 56.25
CA THR A 3 9.89 3.43 55.00
C THR A 3 10.68 2.83 53.83
N ARG A 4 10.11 1.83 53.15
CA ARG A 4 10.68 1.27 51.92
C ARG A 4 10.27 2.16 50.75
N VAL A 5 11.26 2.85 50.18
CA VAL A 5 11.11 3.62 48.93
C VAL A 5 11.10 2.63 47.77
N PHE A 6 10.00 2.53 47.05
CA PHE A 6 9.93 1.82 45.77
C PHE A 6 10.31 2.80 44.66
N ILE A 7 11.45 2.56 44.01
CA ILE A 7 11.84 3.29 42.80
C ILE A 7 11.14 2.63 41.62
N ALA A 8 10.15 3.31 41.05
CA ALA A 8 9.54 2.91 39.79
C ALA A 8 10.51 3.25 38.65
N ALA A 9 11.10 2.23 38.02
CA ALA A 9 11.87 2.40 36.81
C ALA A 9 10.90 2.55 35.62
N CYS A 10 10.69 3.78 35.16
CA CYS A 10 10.07 4.03 33.86
C CYS A 10 11.05 3.57 32.76
N VAL A 11 10.76 2.44 32.13
CA VAL A 11 11.44 2.04 30.89
C VAL A 11 10.89 2.92 29.78
N LEU A 12 11.67 3.93 29.37
CA LEU A 12 11.42 4.64 28.13
C LEU A 12 11.74 3.67 26.99
N ALA A 13 10.71 3.08 26.38
CA ALA A 13 10.88 2.37 25.12
C ALA A 13 11.29 3.40 24.08
N ALA A 14 12.56 3.36 23.65
CA ALA A 14 12.98 4.08 22.47
C ALA A 14 12.22 3.47 21.28
N ALA A 15 11.21 4.18 20.79
CA ALA A 15 10.62 3.87 19.51
C ALA A 15 11.71 4.10 18.46
N THR A 16 12.38 3.01 18.05
CA THR A 16 13.15 3.04 16.81
C THR A 16 12.18 3.48 15.74
N ALA A 17 12.46 4.60 15.07
CA ALA A 17 11.73 4.98 13.88
C ALA A 17 11.83 3.81 12.90
N ALA A 18 10.77 3.01 12.82
CA ALA A 18 10.64 1.97 11.82
C ALA A 18 10.82 2.68 10.48
N ASN A 19 11.83 2.26 9.72
CA ASN A 19 12.04 2.76 8.38
C ASN A 19 10.75 2.50 7.63
N ALA A 20 10.01 3.55 7.22
CA ALA A 20 8.63 3.42 6.77
C ALA A 20 8.57 2.37 5.65
N GLN A 21 8.15 1.15 5.99
CA GLN A 21 8.19 0.02 5.10
C GLN A 21 7.11 0.22 4.03
N THR A 22 7.31 -0.35 2.85
CA THR A 22 6.28 -0.41 1.81
C THR A 22 5.06 -1.19 2.29
N ASP A 23 3.87 -0.76 1.88
CA ASP A 23 2.61 -1.45 2.16
C ASP A 23 2.36 -2.61 1.18
N VAL A 24 3.23 -2.83 0.19
CA VAL A 24 3.05 -3.88 -0.81
C VAL A 24 3.45 -5.24 -0.23
N HIS A 25 2.56 -6.23 -0.28
CA HIS A 25 2.79 -7.59 0.25
C HIS A 25 3.98 -8.30 -0.44
N PRO A 26 4.85 -9.09 0.24
CA PRO A 26 6.00 -9.73 -0.40
C PRO A 26 5.63 -10.83 -1.40
N GLY A 27 4.47 -11.48 -1.20
CA GLY A 27 3.95 -12.53 -2.09
C GLY A 27 3.27 -11.99 -3.35
N GLY A 28 2.62 -10.82 -3.24
CA GLY A 28 1.92 -10.14 -4.32
C GLY A 28 2.57 -8.80 -4.64
N LYS A 29 3.86 -8.80 -5.00
CA LYS A 29 4.61 -7.54 -5.24
C LYS A 29 4.79 -7.16 -6.69
N ARG A 30 4.25 -7.93 -7.63
CA ARG A 30 4.59 -7.78 -9.05
C ARG A 30 3.39 -7.53 -9.93
N SER A 31 3.53 -6.60 -10.86
CA SER A 31 2.66 -6.49 -12.03
C SER A 31 3.45 -6.80 -13.30
N TRP A 32 2.78 -6.85 -14.44
CA TRP A 32 3.41 -7.13 -15.73
C TRP A 32 2.94 -6.20 -16.84
N SER A 33 3.85 -5.91 -17.76
CA SER A 33 3.59 -5.25 -19.03
C SER A 33 4.50 -5.85 -20.10
N GLU A 34 4.01 -5.93 -21.34
CA GLU A 34 4.79 -6.40 -22.50
C GLU A 34 6.08 -5.60 -22.70
N ASN A 35 6.02 -4.27 -22.49
CA ASN A 35 7.14 -3.38 -22.76
C ASN A 35 7.97 -3.06 -21.52
N CYS A 36 7.43 -3.23 -20.31
CA CYS A 36 8.16 -2.99 -19.06
C CYS A 36 8.73 -4.25 -18.40
N GLY A 37 8.30 -5.45 -18.82
CA GLY A 37 8.64 -6.71 -18.15
C GLY A 37 7.91 -6.86 -16.81
N TRP A 38 8.52 -7.61 -15.88
CA TRP A 38 8.04 -7.63 -14.50
C TRP A 38 8.33 -6.31 -13.80
N MET A 39 7.34 -5.84 -13.06
CA MET A 39 7.45 -4.61 -12.28
C MET A 39 7.31 -4.96 -10.80
N ASN A 40 8.34 -4.73 -9.99
CA ASN A 40 8.34 -4.99 -8.54
C ASN A 40 8.01 -3.69 -7.78
N TRP A 41 6.86 -3.72 -7.10
CA TRP A 41 6.27 -2.61 -6.35
C TRP A 41 6.76 -2.54 -4.90
N ARG A 42 7.28 -3.66 -4.35
CA ARG A 42 7.75 -3.75 -2.96
C ARG A 42 9.22 -3.39 -2.87
N ASP A 43 10.07 -4.12 -3.56
CA ASP A 43 11.53 -4.07 -3.33
C ASP A 43 12.21 -3.01 -4.20
N ALA A 44 11.51 -1.91 -4.47
CA ALA A 44 12.08 -0.82 -5.21
C ALA A 44 13.11 -0.11 -4.34
N ALA A 45 14.40 -0.30 -4.65
CA ALA A 45 15.53 0.41 -4.08
C ALA A 45 16.80 0.14 -4.90
N ALA A 46 17.70 1.14 -5.00
CA ALA A 46 19.06 0.89 -5.42
C ALA A 46 19.81 0.14 -4.30
N HIS A 47 20.41 -1.02 -4.61
CA HIS A 47 21.37 -1.66 -3.71
C HIS A 47 22.43 -0.62 -3.29
N PRO A 48 22.70 -0.40 -1.99
CA PRO A 48 22.56 -1.35 -0.88
C PRO A 48 21.39 -1.08 0.08
N LEU A 49 20.39 -0.27 -0.29
CA LEU A 49 19.27 0.01 0.62
C LEU A 49 18.46 -1.27 0.90
N PRO A 50 17.90 -1.43 2.12
CA PRO A 50 17.07 -2.58 2.45
C PRO A 50 15.90 -2.73 1.46
N PRO A 51 15.51 -3.96 1.11
CA PRO A 51 14.28 -4.21 0.35
C PRO A 51 13.08 -3.51 1.00
N GLY A 52 12.19 -2.93 0.20
CA GLY A 52 11.01 -2.24 0.72
C GLY A 52 11.22 -0.77 1.07
N SER A 53 12.47 -0.29 1.17
CA SER A 53 12.76 1.07 1.64
C SER A 53 12.34 2.19 0.71
N ALA A 54 12.22 1.95 -0.60
CA ALA A 54 11.62 2.90 -1.54
C ALA A 54 10.42 2.31 -2.30
N GLY A 55 9.90 1.17 -1.86
CA GLY A 55 8.68 0.56 -2.42
C GLY A 55 7.46 1.47 -2.30
N VAL A 56 6.41 1.07 -3.01
CA VAL A 56 5.15 1.82 -3.03
C VAL A 56 4.51 1.81 -1.65
N ARG A 57 4.02 2.97 -1.23
CA ARG A 57 3.28 3.16 0.01
C ARG A 57 1.88 3.67 -0.28
N LEU A 58 0.93 3.12 0.47
CA LEU A 58 -0.48 3.48 0.45
C LEU A 58 -0.72 4.60 1.47
N HIS A 59 -1.32 5.69 1.01
CA HIS A 59 -1.91 6.72 1.86
C HIS A 59 -3.42 6.75 1.65
N GLN A 60 -4.12 7.53 2.47
CA GLN A 60 -5.59 7.63 2.39
C GLN A 60 -6.09 8.12 1.02
N ALA A 61 -5.36 9.02 0.36
CA ALA A 61 -5.79 9.66 -0.89
C ALA A 61 -4.77 9.55 -2.04
N HIS A 62 -3.64 8.88 -1.84
CA HIS A 62 -2.59 8.78 -2.86
C HIS A 62 -1.64 7.61 -2.62
N LEU A 63 -0.86 7.28 -3.64
CA LEU A 63 0.29 6.38 -3.58
C LEU A 63 1.57 7.20 -3.63
N SER A 64 2.65 6.65 -3.05
CA SER A 64 3.98 7.26 -3.13
C SER A 64 5.07 6.20 -3.26
N GLY A 65 6.27 6.60 -3.67
CA GLY A 65 7.43 5.70 -3.76
C GLY A 65 7.78 5.28 -5.18
N MET A 66 8.51 4.18 -5.29
CA MET A 66 9.15 3.74 -6.52
C MET A 66 8.72 2.32 -6.88
N ILE A 67 8.79 2.00 -8.17
CA ILE A 67 8.59 0.68 -8.74
C ILE A 67 9.82 0.36 -9.58
N TRP A 68 10.40 -0.83 -9.40
CA TRP A 68 11.44 -1.33 -10.28
C TRP A 68 10.82 -2.07 -11.45
N CYS A 69 11.15 -1.69 -12.68
CA CYS A 69 10.68 -2.33 -13.90
C CYS A 69 11.87 -2.91 -14.66
N GLU A 70 11.82 -4.19 -15.03
CA GLU A 70 12.95 -4.88 -15.66
C GLU A 70 13.47 -4.19 -16.92
N ASN A 71 12.57 -3.63 -17.75
CA ASN A 71 12.94 -3.13 -19.07
C ASN A 71 13.02 -1.61 -19.16
N ILE A 72 12.51 -0.88 -18.17
CA ILE A 72 12.49 0.60 -18.16
C ILE A 72 13.10 1.20 -16.89
N GLY A 73 13.67 0.38 -16.00
CA GLY A 73 14.26 0.84 -14.75
C GLY A 73 13.22 1.41 -13.79
N TRP A 74 13.48 2.59 -13.25
CA TRP A 74 12.66 3.17 -12.18
C TRP A 74 11.40 3.86 -12.71
N MET A 75 10.30 3.66 -11.98
CA MET A 75 9.07 4.43 -12.12
C MET A 75 8.70 5.03 -10.76
N ASN A 76 8.51 6.35 -10.71
CA ASN A 76 8.11 7.12 -9.54
C ASN A 76 6.60 7.34 -9.55
N ILE A 77 5.90 6.85 -8.53
CA ILE A 77 4.43 6.92 -8.45
C ILE A 77 3.91 8.18 -7.74
N GLY A 78 4.81 9.02 -7.21
CA GLY A 78 4.48 10.27 -6.55
C GLY A 78 5.34 10.52 -5.29
N PRO A 79 5.49 11.78 -4.87
CA PRO A 79 6.13 12.11 -3.61
C PRO A 79 5.29 11.66 -2.41
N ALA A 80 5.93 11.49 -1.25
CA ALA A 80 5.24 11.05 -0.02
C ALA A 80 4.16 12.02 0.46
N GLN A 81 4.36 13.32 0.22
CA GLN A 81 3.40 14.37 0.56
C GLN A 81 2.89 15.03 -0.72
N PRO A 82 1.56 15.01 -0.96
CA PRO A 82 0.97 15.70 -2.09
C PRO A 82 0.99 17.21 -1.87
N SER A 83 0.78 17.95 -2.95
CA SER A 83 0.73 19.42 -2.93
C SER A 83 -0.58 19.98 -2.36
N GLY A 84 -1.64 19.16 -2.27
CA GLY A 84 -2.98 19.58 -1.83
C GLY A 84 -3.64 18.61 -0.84
N PRO A 85 -4.71 19.05 -0.16
CA PRO A 85 -5.38 18.30 0.91
C PRO A 85 -6.19 17.07 0.42
N GLY A 86 -6.38 16.90 -0.89
CA GLY A 86 -7.11 15.79 -1.49
C GLY A 86 -6.26 14.89 -2.40
N GLY A 87 -4.93 14.93 -2.25
CA GLY A 87 -3.98 14.28 -3.16
C GLY A 87 -3.28 15.29 -4.09
N HIS A 88 -2.59 14.75 -5.09
CA HIS A 88 -1.87 15.50 -6.12
C HIS A 88 -2.87 16.22 -7.03
N ALA A 89 -2.68 17.52 -7.28
CA ALA A 89 -3.56 18.22 -8.23
C ALA A 89 -3.25 17.84 -9.69
N ASN A 90 -2.08 17.23 -9.95
CA ASN A 90 -1.65 16.75 -11.27
C ASN A 90 -1.63 17.86 -12.34
N LEU A 91 -1.29 19.09 -11.93
CA LEU A 91 -1.34 20.27 -12.81
C LEU A 91 -0.04 20.53 -13.58
N SER A 92 1.07 19.92 -13.19
CA SER A 92 2.36 20.11 -13.84
C SER A 92 3.32 18.95 -13.56
N GLY A 93 4.44 18.88 -14.27
CA GLY A 93 5.49 17.90 -13.96
C GLY A 93 6.15 18.06 -12.58
N ALA A 94 5.93 19.18 -11.88
CA ALA A 94 6.39 19.38 -10.51
C ALA A 94 5.38 18.91 -9.44
N ASP A 95 4.13 18.69 -9.84
CA ASP A 95 3.05 18.20 -8.99
C ASP A 95 2.37 17.03 -9.70
N PHE A 96 2.96 15.85 -9.53
CA PHE A 96 2.49 14.59 -10.09
C PHE A 96 2.40 13.54 -9.00
N GLY A 97 1.69 12.46 -9.31
CA GLY A 97 1.52 11.31 -8.45
C GLY A 97 0.19 10.62 -8.74
N VAL A 98 0.03 9.43 -8.19
CA VAL A 98 -1.19 8.62 -8.33
C VAL A 98 -2.09 8.85 -7.14
N ASN A 99 -3.28 9.38 -7.40
CA ASN A 99 -4.31 9.58 -6.37
C ASN A 99 -5.21 8.37 -6.23
N ILE A 100 -5.86 8.27 -5.08
CA ILE A 100 -6.87 7.27 -4.74
C ILE A 100 -8.14 8.04 -4.37
N ASP A 101 -9.24 7.72 -5.02
CA ASP A 101 -10.56 8.12 -4.52
C ASP A 101 -10.89 7.26 -3.28
N PRO A 102 -10.96 7.83 -2.07
CA PRO A 102 -11.17 7.06 -0.85
C PRO A 102 -12.57 6.41 -0.79
N ALA A 103 -13.54 6.89 -1.58
CA ALA A 103 -14.88 6.33 -1.59
C ALA A 103 -15.00 5.11 -2.52
N THR A 104 -14.22 5.07 -3.61
CA THR A 104 -14.37 4.05 -4.67
C THR A 104 -13.12 3.18 -4.88
N GLY A 105 -11.98 3.59 -4.35
CA GLY A 105 -10.67 2.98 -4.60
C GLY A 105 -10.12 3.25 -6.01
N HIS A 106 -10.82 4.00 -6.86
CA HIS A 106 -10.34 4.29 -8.21
C HIS A 106 -9.05 5.10 -8.18
N LEU A 107 -8.08 4.69 -9.01
CA LEU A 107 -6.83 5.43 -9.15
C LEU A 107 -6.97 6.50 -10.23
N SER A 108 -6.20 7.57 -10.07
CA SER A 108 -6.09 8.65 -11.04
C SER A 108 -4.72 9.30 -10.99
N GLY A 109 -4.44 10.25 -11.87
CA GLY A 109 -3.16 10.94 -11.93
C GLY A 109 -2.09 10.16 -12.69
N TYR A 110 -0.83 10.50 -12.42
CA TYR A 110 0.30 10.09 -13.26
C TYR A 110 1.51 9.66 -12.45
N ALA A 111 2.17 8.59 -12.91
CA ALA A 111 3.53 8.22 -12.53
C ALA A 111 4.52 8.66 -13.61
N TRP A 112 5.79 8.78 -13.24
CA TRP A 112 6.88 9.18 -14.13
C TRP A 112 8.00 8.15 -14.18
N SER A 113 8.51 7.86 -15.37
CA SER A 113 9.75 7.12 -15.58
C SER A 113 10.65 7.88 -16.55
N GLU A 114 11.93 7.99 -16.26
CA GLU A 114 12.90 8.63 -17.16
C GLU A 114 13.02 7.91 -18.51
N ASN A 115 12.76 6.60 -18.53
CA ASN A 115 12.90 5.75 -19.71
C ASN A 115 11.58 5.49 -20.46
N ALA A 116 10.43 5.83 -19.87
CA ALA A 116 9.12 5.59 -20.47
C ALA A 116 8.21 6.84 -20.56
N GLY A 117 8.54 7.92 -19.86
CA GLY A 117 7.71 9.13 -19.78
C GLY A 117 6.57 8.99 -18.77
N TRP A 118 5.42 9.59 -19.07
CA TRP A 118 4.24 9.61 -18.21
C TRP A 118 3.42 8.32 -18.33
N ILE A 119 2.97 7.81 -17.19
CA ILE A 119 2.07 6.67 -17.07
C ILE A 119 0.79 7.16 -16.41
N ASN A 120 -0.34 7.02 -17.10
CA ASN A 120 -1.65 7.42 -16.66
C ASN A 120 -2.34 6.27 -15.89
N PHE A 121 -2.74 6.55 -14.66
CA PHE A 121 -3.50 5.63 -13.81
C PHE A 121 -5.01 5.89 -13.86
N ALA A 122 -5.43 7.02 -14.43
CA ALA A 122 -6.84 7.33 -14.62
C ALA A 122 -7.43 6.54 -15.80
N GLY A 123 -8.68 6.13 -15.60
CA GLY A 123 -9.64 5.93 -16.69
C GLY A 123 -9.58 4.62 -17.47
N GLY A 124 -8.55 3.76 -17.38
CA GLY A 124 -8.51 2.52 -18.18
C GLY A 124 -8.82 2.76 -19.67
N ALA A 125 -8.57 3.99 -20.16
CA ALA A 125 -9.47 4.76 -21.03
C ALA A 125 -9.55 4.29 -22.49
N MET A 126 -9.00 3.12 -22.80
CA MET A 126 -9.03 2.51 -24.12
C MET A 126 -9.35 1.00 -24.09
N ALA A 127 -9.59 0.41 -22.92
CA ALA A 127 -10.13 -0.96 -22.80
C ALA A 127 -11.66 -0.95 -23.00
N THR A 128 -12.22 -1.94 -23.73
CA THR A 128 -13.67 -2.10 -23.89
C THR A 128 -14.11 -3.48 -23.38
N PRO A 129 -14.84 -3.56 -22.25
CA PRO A 129 -15.25 -2.46 -21.38
C PRO A 129 -14.07 -1.85 -20.61
N ALA A 130 -14.22 -0.60 -20.16
CA ALA A 130 -13.19 0.08 -19.39
C ALA A 130 -12.90 -0.68 -18.09
N ASN A 131 -11.62 -0.93 -17.81
CA ASN A 131 -11.16 -1.53 -16.56
C ASN A 131 -10.03 -0.67 -15.97
N PRO A 132 -10.37 0.49 -15.38
CA PRO A 132 -9.39 1.43 -14.86
C PRO A 132 -8.62 0.85 -13.68
N ALA A 133 -7.39 1.35 -13.49
CA ALA A 133 -6.60 1.04 -12.31
C ALA A 133 -7.38 1.44 -11.05
N ARG A 134 -7.44 0.54 -10.07
CA ARG A 134 -8.13 0.76 -8.79
C ARG A 134 -7.49 -0.07 -7.69
N LEU A 135 -7.60 0.40 -6.46
CA LEU A 135 -7.45 -0.40 -5.26
C LEU A 135 -8.76 -1.12 -4.99
N ASP A 136 -8.73 -2.44 -5.02
CA ASP A 136 -9.83 -3.30 -4.59
C ASP A 136 -9.62 -3.60 -3.11
N SER A 137 -10.28 -2.80 -2.27
CA SER A 137 -10.16 -2.89 -0.81
C SER A 137 -10.69 -4.21 -0.26
N ALA A 138 -11.66 -4.85 -0.92
CA ALA A 138 -12.17 -6.15 -0.51
C ALA A 138 -11.19 -7.29 -0.82
N ALA A 139 -10.44 -7.18 -1.91
CA ALA A 139 -9.45 -8.18 -2.31
C ALA A 139 -8.00 -7.84 -1.89
N HIS A 140 -7.79 -6.72 -1.19
CA HIS A 140 -6.47 -6.21 -0.77
C HIS A 140 -5.44 -6.17 -1.89
N ARG A 141 -5.84 -5.73 -3.09
CA ARG A 141 -4.94 -5.66 -4.24
C ARG A 141 -5.29 -4.55 -5.22
N LEU A 142 -4.32 -4.17 -6.02
CA LEU A 142 -4.57 -3.39 -7.22
C LEU A 142 -5.23 -4.26 -8.30
N ARG A 143 -6.03 -3.59 -9.12
CA ARG A 143 -6.81 -4.15 -10.23
C ARG A 143 -6.79 -3.19 -11.40
N GLY A 144 -7.29 -3.66 -12.55
CA GLY A 144 -7.41 -2.89 -13.77
C GLY A 144 -6.09 -2.61 -14.48
N PHE A 145 -6.08 -1.55 -15.27
CA PHE A 145 -4.98 -1.22 -16.17
C PHE A 145 -4.58 0.25 -16.08
N ALA A 146 -3.27 0.48 -16.12
CA ALA A 146 -2.65 1.77 -16.36
C ALA A 146 -2.06 1.80 -17.78
N TRP A 147 -1.81 2.99 -18.32
CA TRP A 147 -1.32 3.14 -19.69
C TRP A 147 -0.21 4.17 -19.78
N GLY A 148 0.86 3.85 -20.51
CA GLY A 148 1.90 4.82 -20.88
C GLY A 148 2.09 4.85 -22.39
N GLU A 149 2.26 6.04 -22.96
CA GLU A 149 2.34 6.23 -24.42
C GLU A 149 3.47 5.41 -25.05
N ASN A 150 4.61 5.31 -24.37
CA ASN A 150 5.80 4.62 -24.88
C ASN A 150 5.90 3.14 -24.48
N ILE A 151 4.98 2.66 -23.63
CA ILE A 151 5.05 1.31 -23.02
C ILE A 151 3.73 0.54 -23.08
N GLY A 152 2.68 1.14 -23.64
CA GLY A 152 1.36 0.53 -23.74
C GLY A 152 0.73 0.24 -22.38
N TRP A 153 0.04 -0.90 -22.29
CA TRP A 153 -0.73 -1.29 -21.11
C TRP A 153 0.13 -1.91 -20.02
N ILE A 154 -0.16 -1.54 -18.78
CA ILE A 154 0.33 -2.20 -17.57
C ILE A 154 -0.85 -2.93 -16.94
N ASN A 155 -0.69 -4.24 -16.73
CA ASN A 155 -1.72 -5.11 -16.17
C ASN A 155 -1.55 -5.23 -14.65
N LEU A 156 -2.52 -4.71 -13.89
CA LEU A 156 -2.63 -4.88 -12.44
C LEU A 156 -3.67 -5.95 -12.04
N ASP A 157 -4.46 -6.43 -13.01
CA ASP A 157 -5.58 -7.37 -12.81
C ASP A 157 -5.26 -8.82 -13.14
N ALA A 158 -3.98 -9.20 -13.19
CA ALA A 158 -3.64 -10.59 -13.47
C ALA A 158 -4.23 -11.51 -12.39
N ALA A 159 -4.86 -12.61 -12.84
CA ALA A 159 -5.40 -13.63 -11.94
C ALA A 159 -4.32 -14.61 -11.45
N ALA A 160 -3.17 -14.67 -12.13
CA ALA A 160 -2.08 -15.57 -11.78
C ALA A 160 -1.40 -15.17 -10.47
N ALA A 161 -1.15 -16.15 -9.60
CA ALA A 161 -0.44 -15.95 -8.34
C ALA A 161 0.95 -15.32 -8.58
N GLY A 162 1.26 -14.27 -7.81
CA GLY A 162 2.54 -13.55 -7.91
C GLY A 162 2.68 -12.61 -9.11
N ALA A 163 1.62 -12.41 -9.91
CA ALA A 163 1.56 -11.46 -11.02
C ALA A 163 0.59 -10.29 -10.76
N PHE A 164 0.19 -10.10 -9.50
CA PHE A 164 -0.59 -8.95 -9.05
C PHE A 164 0.09 -8.22 -7.91
N VAL A 165 -0.39 -7.00 -7.65
CA VAL A 165 0.08 -6.13 -6.57
C VAL A 165 -0.93 -6.19 -5.43
N ALA A 166 -0.65 -6.94 -4.38
CA ALA A 166 -1.37 -6.89 -3.12
C ALA A 166 -0.90 -5.71 -2.29
N ILE A 167 -1.86 -4.98 -1.73
CA ILE A 167 -1.64 -3.79 -0.93
C ILE A 167 -2.18 -4.05 0.46
N GLY A 168 -1.30 -3.84 1.44
CA GLY A 168 -1.53 -4.16 2.82
C GLY A 168 -1.69 -5.66 3.03
N CYS A 169 -1.69 -6.00 4.30
CA CYS A 169 -2.37 -7.18 4.76
C CYS A 169 -3.15 -6.74 5.98
N PRO A 170 -4.48 -6.67 5.93
CA PRO A 170 -5.27 -6.25 7.09
C PRO A 170 -5.01 -7.10 8.33
N ALA A 171 -4.58 -8.34 8.11
CA ALA A 171 -4.19 -9.25 9.17
C ALA A 171 -2.81 -8.93 9.78
N ASP A 172 -1.95 -8.19 9.09
CA ASP A 172 -0.71 -7.59 9.59
C ASP A 172 -1.09 -6.24 10.24
N PHE A 173 -1.73 -6.34 11.40
CA PHE A 173 -2.32 -5.20 12.10
C PHE A 173 -1.24 -4.33 12.76
N ASN A 174 -0.08 -4.91 13.09
CA ASN A 174 1.04 -4.18 13.67
C ASN A 174 2.00 -3.58 12.62
N LEU A 175 1.79 -3.90 11.34
CA LEU A 175 2.56 -3.45 10.19
C LEU A 175 4.04 -3.87 10.22
N ASP A 176 4.33 -5.03 10.82
CA ASP A 176 5.70 -5.57 10.89
C ASP A 176 6.09 -6.38 9.63
N GLY A 177 5.13 -6.65 8.75
CA GLY A 177 5.32 -7.37 7.48
C GLY A 177 5.07 -8.87 7.56
N GLU A 178 4.68 -9.41 8.72
CA GLU A 178 4.26 -10.78 8.93
C GLU A 178 2.81 -10.84 9.48
N VAL A 179 2.12 -11.97 9.28
CA VAL A 179 0.85 -12.24 9.98
C VAL A 179 1.11 -13.29 11.03
N ASN A 180 1.09 -12.85 12.28
CA ASN A 180 1.46 -13.65 13.42
C ASN A 180 0.65 -13.24 14.67
N VAL A 181 0.96 -13.84 15.80
CA VAL A 181 0.23 -13.60 17.06
C VAL A 181 0.33 -12.14 17.54
N PRO A 182 1.49 -11.44 17.41
CA PRO A 182 1.58 -10.00 17.63
C PRO A 182 0.46 -9.15 16.99
N ASP A 183 -0.01 -9.48 15.78
CA ASP A 183 -1.13 -8.76 15.13
C ASP A 183 -2.43 -8.89 15.91
N ILE A 184 -2.70 -10.07 16.46
CA ILE A 184 -3.88 -10.32 17.29
C ILE A 184 -3.83 -9.40 18.52
N PHE A 185 -2.67 -9.28 19.16
CA PHE A 185 -2.53 -8.41 20.32
C PHE A 185 -2.65 -6.93 19.95
N ALA A 186 -2.09 -6.51 18.82
CA ALA A 186 -2.23 -5.14 18.34
C ALA A 186 -3.70 -4.79 18.04
N PHE A 187 -4.42 -5.70 17.36
CA PHE A 187 -5.86 -5.56 17.10
C PHE A 187 -6.68 -5.49 18.39
N LEU A 188 -6.46 -6.41 19.33
CA LEU A 188 -7.21 -6.43 20.59
C LEU A 188 -6.96 -5.17 21.43
N VAL A 189 -5.74 -4.63 21.43
CA VAL A 189 -5.43 -3.35 22.08
C VAL A 189 -6.24 -2.21 21.48
N ALA A 190 -6.30 -2.11 20.15
CA ALA A 190 -7.11 -1.10 19.45
C ALA A 190 -8.62 -1.28 19.72
N TRP A 191 -9.11 -2.53 19.70
CA TRP A 191 -10.50 -2.87 19.95
C TRP A 191 -10.94 -2.49 21.37
N PHE A 192 -10.15 -2.83 22.39
CA PHE A 192 -10.44 -2.45 23.78
C PHE A 192 -10.39 -0.93 24.01
N ALA A 193 -9.63 -0.20 23.19
CA ALA A 193 -9.57 1.26 23.24
C ALA A 193 -10.75 1.93 22.51
N GLY A 194 -11.54 1.18 21.73
CA GLY A 194 -12.56 1.74 20.85
C GLY A 194 -11.95 2.56 19.70
N ASP A 195 -10.71 2.23 19.29
CA ASP A 195 -10.04 2.91 18.19
C ASP A 195 -10.71 2.51 16.86
N HIS A 196 -11.01 3.50 16.01
CA HIS A 196 -11.60 3.28 14.70
C HIS A 196 -10.75 2.38 13.79
N ALA A 197 -9.45 2.22 14.06
CA ALA A 197 -8.62 1.23 13.39
C ALA A 197 -9.10 -0.23 13.59
N ALA A 198 -9.91 -0.49 14.62
CA ALA A 198 -10.50 -1.79 14.92
C ALA A 198 -11.92 -1.99 14.35
N ASP A 199 -12.48 -1.02 13.61
CA ASP A 199 -13.71 -1.19 12.79
C ASP A 199 -13.34 -1.94 11.50
N PHE A 200 -13.15 -3.25 11.65
CA PHE A 200 -12.61 -4.14 10.64
C PHE A 200 -13.65 -4.60 9.62
N ASP A 201 -14.94 -4.60 9.98
CA ASP A 201 -16.04 -4.87 9.06
C ASP A 201 -16.63 -3.60 8.40
N ALA A 202 -16.07 -2.43 8.74
CA ALA A 202 -16.47 -1.11 8.24
C ALA A 202 -17.95 -0.80 8.51
N SER A 203 -18.49 -1.28 9.63
CA SER A 203 -19.87 -1.02 10.05
C SER A 203 -20.08 0.39 10.61
N GLY A 204 -19.00 1.15 10.84
CA GLY A 204 -19.01 2.51 11.39
C GLY A 204 -18.90 2.55 12.91
N GLY A 205 -18.50 1.44 13.55
CA GLY A 205 -18.24 1.37 14.98
C GLY A 205 -17.52 0.09 15.40
N VAL A 206 -16.75 0.16 16.48
CA VAL A 206 -15.96 -0.97 17.01
C VAL A 206 -16.84 -1.88 17.86
N ALA A 207 -17.07 -3.10 17.38
CA ALA A 207 -17.96 -4.08 17.98
C ALA A 207 -17.42 -5.52 17.85
N VAL A 208 -18.13 -6.48 18.44
CA VAL A 208 -17.72 -7.89 18.40
C VAL A 208 -17.61 -8.46 16.97
N PRO A 209 -18.47 -8.09 15.99
CA PRO A 209 -18.31 -8.51 14.60
C PRO A 209 -16.91 -8.25 14.01
N ASP A 210 -16.26 -7.15 14.37
CA ASP A 210 -14.91 -6.81 13.92
C ASP A 210 -13.86 -7.85 14.33
N ILE A 211 -14.01 -8.43 15.52
CA ILE A 211 -13.13 -9.51 15.99
C ILE A 211 -13.19 -10.70 15.05
N PHE A 212 -14.41 -11.07 14.64
CA PHE A 212 -14.59 -12.19 13.72
C PHE A 212 -14.09 -11.85 12.32
N ALA A 213 -14.33 -10.63 11.83
CA ALA A 213 -13.82 -10.16 10.55
C ALA A 213 -12.27 -10.17 10.52
N PHE A 214 -11.63 -9.68 11.58
CA PHE A 214 -10.18 -9.73 11.74
C PHE A 214 -9.64 -11.16 11.77
N LEU A 215 -10.23 -12.05 12.58
CA LEU A 215 -9.77 -13.43 12.68
C LEU A 215 -9.94 -14.20 11.36
N VAL A 216 -11.00 -13.92 10.59
CA VAL A 216 -11.17 -14.49 9.24
C VAL A 216 -10.02 -14.06 8.34
N ALA A 217 -9.66 -12.77 8.33
CA ALA A 217 -8.52 -12.28 7.56
C ALA A 217 -7.19 -12.87 8.06
N TRP A 218 -7.00 -12.98 9.38
CA TRP A 218 -5.78 -13.52 10.00
C TRP A 218 -5.57 -15.01 9.66
N PHE A 219 -6.62 -15.83 9.71
CA PHE A 219 -6.54 -17.23 9.29
C PHE A 219 -6.35 -17.40 7.77
N ALA A 220 -6.83 -16.45 6.97
CA ALA A 220 -6.60 -16.43 5.52
C ALA A 220 -5.15 -16.03 5.16
N GLY A 221 -4.50 -15.23 6.02
CA GLY A 221 -3.19 -14.65 5.78
C GLY A 221 -3.22 -13.60 4.67
N CYS A 222 -2.03 -13.20 4.22
CA CYS A 222 -1.84 -12.23 3.16
C CYS A 222 -1.53 -12.97 1.85
N ALA A 223 -2.36 -12.83 0.82
CA ALA A 223 -2.12 -13.41 -0.50
C ALA A 223 -1.43 -12.39 -1.42
#